data_AF-A0A434TK44-F1
#
_entry.id   AF-A0A434TK44-F1
#
_cell.length_a   1.000
_cell.length_b   1.000
_cell.length_c   1.000
_cell.angle_alpha   90.00
_cell.angle_beta   90.00
_cell.angle_gamma   90.00
#
_symmetry.space_group_name_H-M   'P 1'
#
loop_
_entity.id
_entity.type
_entity.pdbx_description
1 polymer ?
#
loop_
_entity_poly.entity_id
_entity_poly.type
_entity_poly.pdbx_seq_one_letter_code
_entity_poly.pdbx_strand_id
1 'polypeptide(L)'
;ALAGWGSSPAAFPAEVRQAYAEALRDPAHAHAICEEYRAAATLDREHDQADRKAGRRIGCPMLALWSGHGALAEWYAREGGPLALWREWADDVSGGVSGGTMPGGHFFPEEAPAETAARLGEFFAATGRRPG
;
A
#
# COMPACT_ATOMS: atom_id res chain seq x y z
N ALA A 1 8.72 7.84 -14.21
CA ALA A 1 7.97 7.10 -13.17
C ALA A 1 8.90 6.58 -12.06
N LEU A 2 9.83 5.66 -12.35
CA LEU A 2 10.72 4.99 -11.36
C LEU A 2 11.76 5.90 -10.66
N ALA A 3 11.95 7.13 -11.12
CA ALA A 3 12.82 8.14 -10.50
C ALA A 3 12.02 9.25 -9.78
N GLY A 4 10.68 9.13 -9.73
CA GLY A 4 9.80 10.05 -9.02
C GLY A 4 9.33 9.46 -7.69
N TRP A 5 8.45 10.18 -6.97
CA TRP A 5 7.79 9.69 -5.75
C TRP A 5 8.71 9.46 -4.54
N GLY A 6 9.81 10.22 -4.47
CA GLY A 6 10.71 10.24 -3.31
C GLY A 6 11.70 9.08 -3.23
N SER A 7 11.70 8.16 -4.21
CA SER A 7 12.62 7.03 -4.25
C SER A 7 13.87 7.33 -5.06
N SER A 8 15.01 6.85 -4.59
CA SER A 8 16.27 6.93 -5.34
C SER A 8 16.19 6.09 -6.63
N PRO A 9 16.64 6.60 -7.79
CA PRO A 9 16.75 5.77 -8.99
C PRO A 9 17.66 4.54 -8.80
N ALA A 10 18.60 4.61 -7.85
CA ALA A 10 19.48 3.49 -7.50
C ALA A 10 18.76 2.36 -6.75
N ALA A 11 17.53 2.59 -6.27
CA ALA A 11 16.69 1.55 -5.68
C ALA A 11 16.34 0.43 -6.66
N PHE A 12 16.42 0.71 -7.97
CA PHE A 12 16.12 -0.24 -9.02
C PHE A 12 17.41 -0.65 -9.73
N PRO A 13 17.95 -1.85 -9.47
CA PRO A 13 18.98 -2.45 -10.29
C PRO A 13 18.61 -2.44 -11.78
N ALA A 14 19.62 -2.48 -12.65
CA ALA A 14 19.41 -2.30 -14.10
C ALA A 14 18.46 -3.36 -14.68
N GLU A 15 18.61 -4.60 -14.23
CA GLU A 15 17.78 -5.74 -14.60
C GLU A 15 16.32 -5.57 -14.15
N VAL A 16 16.09 -5.06 -12.93
CA VAL A 16 14.74 -4.78 -12.41
C VAL A 16 14.10 -3.65 -13.22
N ARG A 17 14.84 -2.58 -13.47
CA ARG A 17 14.38 -1.46 -14.29
C ARG A 17 14.04 -1.90 -15.73
N GLN A 18 14.86 -2.77 -16.30
CA GLN A 18 14.63 -3.33 -17.62
C GLN A 18 13.36 -4.19 -17.65
N ALA A 19 13.12 -5.02 -16.64
CA ALA A 19 11.90 -5.80 -16.54
C ALA A 19 10.63 -4.92 -16.51
N TYR A 20 10.62 -3.85 -15.71
CA TYR A 20 9.52 -2.87 -15.72
C TYR A 20 9.36 -2.19 -17.07
N ALA A 21 10.47 -1.77 -17.71
CA ALA A 21 10.43 -1.12 -19.01
C ALA A 21 9.91 -2.06 -20.11
N GLU A 22 10.31 -3.33 -20.10
CA GLU A 22 9.87 -4.34 -21.05
C GLU A 22 8.38 -4.65 -20.91
N ALA A 23 7.89 -4.81 -19.68
CA ALA A 23 6.47 -4.99 -19.43
C ALA A 23 5.66 -3.79 -19.98
N LEU A 24 6.12 -2.56 -19.77
CA LEU A 24 5.41 -1.36 -20.21
C LEU A 24 5.56 -1.06 -21.72
N ARG A 25 6.36 -1.81 -22.48
CA ARG A 25 6.44 -1.65 -23.94
C ARG A 25 5.22 -2.21 -24.67
N ASP A 26 4.49 -3.16 -24.06
CA ASP A 26 3.25 -3.67 -24.63
C ASP A 26 2.14 -2.60 -24.50
N PRO A 27 1.57 -2.11 -25.63
CA PRO A 27 0.46 -1.16 -25.59
C PRO A 27 -0.76 -1.70 -24.83
N ALA A 28 -0.96 -3.02 -24.79
CA ALA A 28 -2.05 -3.63 -24.02
C ALA A 28 -1.86 -3.42 -22.51
N HIS A 29 -0.63 -3.48 -22.00
CA HIS A 29 -0.34 -3.20 -20.59
C HIS A 29 -0.52 -1.70 -20.27
N ALA A 30 -0.06 -0.82 -21.15
CA ALA A 30 -0.28 0.62 -20.99
C ALA A 30 -1.79 0.96 -21.00
N HIS A 31 -2.55 0.33 -21.91
CA HIS A 31 -4.01 0.47 -21.96
C HIS A 31 -4.66 -0.04 -20.66
N ALA A 32 -4.27 -1.21 -20.17
CA ALA A 32 -4.79 -1.77 -18.92
C ALA A 32 -4.54 -0.84 -17.71
N ILE A 33 -3.34 -0.27 -17.59
CA ILE A 33 -3.05 0.73 -16.54
C ILE A 33 -3.95 1.96 -16.70
N CYS A 34 -4.15 2.46 -17.92
CA CYS A 34 -5.09 3.56 -18.14
C CYS A 34 -6.53 3.20 -17.76
N GLU A 35 -6.98 1.96 -18.00
CA GLU A 35 -8.29 1.50 -17.55
C GLU A 35 -8.37 1.36 -16.02
N GLU A 36 -7.30 0.92 -15.35
CA GLU A 36 -7.20 0.91 -13.88
C GLU A 36 -7.43 2.32 -13.30
N TYR A 37 -6.78 3.35 -13.84
CA TYR A 37 -6.99 4.73 -13.40
C TYR A 37 -8.42 5.25 -13.69
N ARG A 38 -9.05 4.80 -14.79
CA ARG A 38 -10.46 5.15 -15.08
C ARG A 38 -11.41 4.50 -14.09
N ALA A 39 -11.18 3.22 -13.75
CA ALA A 39 -11.94 2.49 -12.75
C ALA A 39 -11.79 3.15 -11.36
N ALA A 40 -10.57 3.51 -10.96
CA ALA A 40 -10.27 4.19 -9.70
C ALA A 40 -11.03 5.52 -9.54
N ALA A 41 -11.20 6.27 -10.65
CA ALA A 41 -11.95 7.52 -10.65
C ALA A 41 -13.48 7.33 -10.65
N THR A 42 -13.96 6.13 -10.96
CA THR A 42 -15.38 5.83 -11.18
C THR A 42 -15.86 4.62 -10.37
N LEU A 43 -15.81 3.42 -10.95
CA LEU A 43 -16.37 2.18 -10.40
C LEU A 43 -15.84 1.85 -9.01
N ASP A 44 -14.54 2.00 -8.76
CA ASP A 44 -13.95 1.66 -7.45
C ASP A 44 -14.51 2.58 -6.36
N ARG A 45 -14.74 3.86 -6.69
CA ARG A 45 -15.36 4.82 -5.78
C ARG A 45 -16.82 4.50 -5.50
N GLU A 46 -17.55 3.95 -6.47
CA GLU A 46 -18.92 3.47 -6.27
C GLU A 46 -18.96 2.24 -5.35
N HIS A 47 -18.02 1.31 -5.54
CA HIS A 47 -17.87 0.13 -4.67
C HIS A 47 -17.52 0.53 -3.23
N ASP A 48 -16.54 1.42 -3.04
CA ASP A 48 -16.16 1.96 -1.74
C ASP A 48 -17.36 2.62 -1.03
N GLN A 49 -18.14 3.41 -1.75
CA GLN A 49 -19.35 4.04 -1.20
C GLN A 49 -20.44 3.03 -0.83
N ALA A 50 -20.61 1.98 -1.63
CA ALA A 50 -21.55 0.90 -1.34
C ALA A 50 -21.14 0.12 -0.10
N ASP A 51 -19.85 -0.20 0.07
CA ASP A 51 -19.29 -0.82 1.27
C ASP A 51 -19.55 0.04 2.51
N ARG A 52 -19.23 1.34 2.42
CA ARG A 52 -19.50 2.30 3.51
C ARG A 52 -20.97 2.37 3.88
N LYS A 53 -21.88 2.46 2.90
CA LYS A 53 -23.33 2.51 3.13
C LYS A 53 -23.84 1.21 3.76
N ALA A 54 -23.27 0.08 3.39
CA ALA A 54 -23.62 -1.23 3.93
C ALA A 54 -22.92 -1.54 5.28
N GLY A 55 -22.02 -0.66 5.75
CA GLY A 55 -21.23 -0.89 6.96
C GLY A 55 -20.27 -2.07 6.83
N ARG A 56 -19.87 -2.44 5.60
CA ARG A 56 -18.89 -3.52 5.38
C ARG A 56 -17.50 -3.05 5.78
N ARG A 57 -16.77 -3.93 6.46
CA ARG A 57 -15.44 -3.67 7.03
C ARG A 57 -14.53 -4.87 6.80
N ILE A 58 -13.23 -4.62 6.78
CA ILE A 58 -12.19 -5.65 6.68
C ILE A 58 -12.16 -6.39 8.03
N GLY A 59 -12.60 -7.66 8.02
CA GLY A 59 -12.76 -8.46 9.24
C GLY A 59 -11.53 -9.22 9.71
N CYS A 60 -10.35 -8.97 9.13
CA CYS A 60 -9.10 -9.65 9.45
C CYS A 60 -8.02 -8.66 9.92
N PRO A 61 -6.97 -9.12 10.61
CA PRO A 61 -5.86 -8.25 10.99
C PRO A 61 -5.30 -7.51 9.78
N MET A 62 -4.90 -6.25 9.97
CA MET A 62 -4.36 -5.42 8.89
C MET A 62 -3.03 -4.78 9.27
N LEU A 63 -2.08 -4.82 8.34
CA LEU A 63 -0.83 -4.07 8.38
C LEU A 63 -0.80 -3.02 7.27
N ALA A 64 -0.74 -1.75 7.64
CA ALA A 64 -0.58 -0.63 6.70
C ALA A 64 0.83 -0.04 6.81
N LEU A 65 1.63 -0.17 5.76
CA LEU A 65 2.97 0.42 5.67
C LEU A 65 2.98 1.52 4.61
N TRP A 66 3.62 2.66 4.89
CA TRP A 66 3.73 3.76 3.94
C TRP A 66 5.09 4.43 3.98
N SER A 67 5.43 5.17 2.94
CA SER A 67 6.71 5.89 2.84
C SER A 67 6.85 6.95 3.93
N GLY A 68 7.96 6.91 4.67
CA GLY A 68 8.36 7.95 5.62
C GLY A 68 8.94 9.21 4.97
N HIS A 69 9.41 9.12 3.72
CA HIS A 69 9.90 10.29 2.95
C HIS A 69 8.87 10.81 1.93
N GLY A 70 7.68 10.20 1.90
CA GLY A 70 6.61 10.50 0.96
C GLY A 70 5.52 11.36 1.57
N ALA A 71 4.64 11.86 0.72
CA ALA A 71 3.59 12.77 1.12
C ALA A 71 2.65 12.19 2.21
N LEU A 72 2.43 10.87 2.23
CA LEU A 72 1.63 10.19 3.26
C LEU A 72 2.20 10.28 4.68
N ALA A 73 3.48 10.62 4.86
CA ALA A 73 4.05 10.88 6.19
C ALA A 73 3.50 12.16 6.82
N GLU A 74 3.07 13.13 5.99
CA GLU A 74 2.58 14.43 6.44
C GLU A 74 1.09 14.63 6.15
N TRP A 75 0.61 14.05 5.05
CA TRP A 75 -0.79 14.09 4.68
C TRP A 75 -1.64 13.38 5.73
N TYR A 76 -2.85 13.89 5.87
CA TYR A 76 -3.84 13.37 6.80
C TYR A 76 -3.47 13.49 8.29
N ALA A 77 -2.45 14.30 8.64
CA ALA A 77 -2.07 14.51 10.03
C ALA A 77 -3.24 15.02 10.89
N ARG A 78 -4.17 15.81 10.32
CA ARG A 78 -5.36 16.30 11.02
C ARG A 78 -6.38 15.20 11.28
N GLU A 79 -6.39 14.19 10.44
CA GLU A 79 -7.26 13.01 10.47
C GLU A 79 -6.63 11.88 11.31
N GLY A 80 -5.42 12.05 11.83
CA GLY A 80 -4.69 11.03 12.62
C GLY A 80 -3.78 10.12 11.78
N GLY A 81 -3.50 10.52 10.53
CA GLY A 81 -2.61 9.83 9.61
C GLY A 81 -3.22 8.58 8.96
N PRO A 82 -2.43 7.85 8.14
CA PRO A 82 -2.94 6.69 7.39
C PRO A 82 -3.60 5.60 8.24
N LEU A 83 -3.12 5.37 9.47
CA LEU A 83 -3.73 4.37 10.36
C LEU A 83 -5.15 4.76 10.81
N ALA A 84 -5.41 6.05 11.04
CA ALA A 84 -6.74 6.49 11.41
C ALA A 84 -7.73 6.29 10.27
N LEU A 85 -7.33 6.58 9.02
CA LEU A 85 -8.13 6.31 7.84
C LEU A 85 -8.45 4.82 7.70
N TRP A 86 -7.46 3.94 7.85
CA TRP A 86 -7.68 2.50 7.76
C TRP A 86 -8.53 1.93 8.89
N ARG A 87 -8.49 2.52 10.10
CA ARG A 87 -9.41 2.17 11.19
C ARG A 87 -10.86 2.52 10.89
N GLU A 88 -11.16 3.37 9.91
CA GLU A 88 -12.54 3.55 9.44
C GLU A 88 -13.04 2.36 8.62
N TRP A 89 -12.13 1.59 8.02
CA TRP A 89 -12.42 0.52 7.06
C TRP A 89 -12.25 -0.90 7.61
N ALA A 90 -11.59 -1.08 8.74
CA ALA A 90 -11.28 -2.39 9.30
C ALA A 90 -11.84 -2.59 10.71
N ASP A 91 -12.16 -3.83 11.08
CA ASP A 91 -12.65 -4.17 12.40
C ASP A 91 -11.51 -4.19 13.43
N ASP A 92 -11.76 -3.63 14.61
CA ASP A 92 -10.78 -3.61 15.70
C ASP A 92 -10.70 -4.95 16.46
N VAL A 93 -11.71 -5.82 16.30
CA VAL A 93 -11.88 -7.06 17.07
C VAL A 93 -10.93 -8.18 16.62
N SER A 94 -10.53 -8.19 15.35
CA SER A 94 -9.70 -9.24 14.73
C SER A 94 -8.22 -8.83 14.66
N GLY A 95 -7.64 -8.32 15.74
CA GLY A 95 -6.23 -7.89 15.76
C GLY A 95 -5.97 -6.47 15.24
N GLY A 96 -7.02 -5.76 14.82
CA GLY A 96 -7.01 -4.33 14.50
C GLY A 96 -6.11 -3.92 13.34
N VAL A 97 -5.98 -2.60 13.20
CA VAL A 97 -5.07 -1.97 12.22
C VAL A 97 -3.76 -1.58 12.90
N SER A 98 -2.68 -2.20 12.44
CA SER A 98 -1.31 -1.91 12.82
C SER A 98 -0.52 -1.36 11.64
N GLY A 99 0.65 -0.79 11.88
CA GLY A 99 1.48 -0.28 10.79
C GLY A 99 2.36 0.89 11.19
N GLY A 100 2.91 1.55 10.18
CA GLY A 100 3.85 2.65 10.38
C GLY A 100 4.54 3.06 9.08
N THR A 101 5.35 4.11 9.21
CA THR A 101 6.25 4.55 8.15
C THR A 101 7.38 3.55 7.94
N MET A 102 7.80 3.38 6.69
CA MET A 102 9.01 2.67 6.27
C MET A 102 10.06 3.69 5.80
N PRO A 103 11.36 3.43 5.98
CA PRO A 103 12.38 4.28 5.40
C PRO A 103 12.32 4.20 3.86
N GLY A 104 12.58 5.34 3.21
CA GLY A 104 12.55 5.44 1.75
C GLY A 104 11.31 6.11 1.19
N GLY A 105 11.29 6.24 -0.13
CA GLY A 105 10.19 6.81 -0.91
C GLY A 105 9.02 5.84 -1.09
N HIS A 106 8.18 6.09 -2.09
CA HIS A 106 7.03 5.25 -2.40
C HIS A 106 7.42 3.78 -2.66
N PHE A 107 8.60 3.56 -3.26
CA PHE A 107 9.14 2.25 -3.54
C PHE A 107 10.03 1.73 -2.40
N PHE A 108 9.64 1.97 -1.15
CA PHE A 108 10.33 1.45 0.04
C PHE A 108 10.56 -0.09 0.03
N PRO A 109 9.75 -0.94 -0.64
CA PRO A 109 10.10 -2.35 -0.75
C PRO A 109 11.40 -2.61 -1.53
N GLU A 110 11.74 -1.75 -2.50
CA GLU A 110 13.00 -1.82 -3.25
C GLU A 110 14.15 -1.13 -2.51
N GLU A 111 13.86 -0.06 -1.75
CA GLU A 111 14.87 0.69 -0.98
C GLU A 111 15.25 0.02 0.35
N ALA A 112 14.28 -0.63 1.00
CA ALA A 112 14.42 -1.28 2.30
C ALA A 112 13.77 -2.68 2.30
N PRO A 113 14.22 -3.60 1.42
CA PRO A 113 13.61 -4.93 1.26
C PRO A 113 13.70 -5.77 2.55
N ALA A 114 14.83 -5.70 3.26
CA ALA A 114 15.02 -6.47 4.50
C ALA A 114 14.10 -6.00 5.63
N GLU A 115 13.93 -4.68 5.80
CA GLU A 115 13.02 -4.12 6.79
C GLU A 115 11.57 -4.41 6.42
N THR A 116 11.21 -4.23 5.15
CA THR A 116 9.87 -4.57 4.64
C THR A 116 9.53 -6.04 4.92
N ALA A 117 10.45 -6.96 4.61
CA ALA A 117 10.28 -8.38 4.89
C ALA A 117 10.17 -8.69 6.40
N ALA A 118 10.95 -8.00 7.24
CA ALA A 118 10.87 -8.15 8.69
C ALA A 118 9.50 -7.73 9.24
N ARG A 119 8.98 -6.57 8.80
CA ARG A 119 7.66 -6.06 9.21
C ARG A 119 6.52 -6.99 8.80
N LEU A 120 6.60 -7.54 7.58
CA LEU A 120 5.66 -8.56 7.10
C LEU A 120 5.76 -9.84 7.95
N GLY A 121 6.98 -10.31 8.22
CA GLY A 121 7.24 -11.51 9.03
C GLY A 121 6.72 -11.38 10.47
N GLU A 122 6.96 -10.24 11.12
CA GLU A 122 6.42 -9.92 12.46
C GLU A 122 4.90 -9.98 12.48
N PHE A 123 4.25 -9.36 11.48
CA PHE A 123 2.80 -9.36 11.36
C PHE A 123 2.25 -10.79 11.21
N PHE A 124 2.77 -11.57 10.26
CA PHE A 124 2.29 -12.94 10.04
C PHE A 124 2.56 -13.88 11.23
N ALA A 125 3.68 -13.70 11.94
CA ALA A 125 3.98 -14.47 13.14
C ALA A 125 3.03 -14.15 14.31
N ALA A 126 2.62 -12.88 14.44
CA ALA A 126 1.66 -12.46 15.46
C ALA A 126 0.23 -12.93 15.16
N THR A 127 -0.19 -12.91 13.90
CA THR A 127 -1.55 -13.30 13.47
C THR A 127 -1.73 -14.81 13.32
N GLY A 128 -0.64 -15.57 13.16
CA GLY A 128 -0.67 -17.03 13.06
C GLY A 128 -0.96 -17.77 14.37
N ARG A 129 -0.89 -17.09 15.52
CA ARG A 129 -1.32 -17.66 16.81
C ARG A 129 -2.83 -17.52 16.95
N ARG A 130 -3.57 -18.59 16.66
CA ARG A 130 -4.98 -18.69 17.10
C ARG A 130 -5.02 -18.63 18.63
N PRO A 131 -5.84 -17.78 19.26
CA PRO A 131 -6.20 -18.00 20.66
C PRO A 131 -6.93 -19.35 20.73
N GLY A 132 -6.43 -20.24 21.58
CA GLY A 132 -7.06 -21.52 21.88
C GLY A 132 -8.30 -21.36 22.74
#